data_AF-A0A4U0UZQ3-F1
#
_entry.id   AF-A0A4U0UZQ3-F1
#
_cell.length_a   1.000
_cell.length_b   1.000
_cell.length_c   1.000
_cell.angle_alpha   90.00
_cell.angle_beta   90.00
_cell.angle_gamma   90.00
#
_symmetry.space_group_name_H-M   'P 1'
#
loop_
_entity.id
_entity.type
_entity.pdbx_description
1 polymer ?
#
loop_
_entity_poly.entity_id
_entity_poly.type
_entity_poly.pdbx_seq_one_letter_code
_entity_poly.pdbx_strand_id
1 'polypeptide(L)'
;MGSTLGFVNRLLPFATPGTPLLQDLVHLATLCAALYFAPQIQHWYQRRQIQGQLPVEEQPLVNAPPEPPANENGVEPGENAPDDNDIDLDDRPVDPNDHNDFHDDEHNAEPQPDAPVRPGPAILPDLPPARNVGAKKAKALAKKDQRRAYHEFQRSQGEAQRARDAEGAAERESELAAERERRRGKEAALEERKAREREAKRESGRKAKEEEIRKREAVVRIVRESLEEGRVCDLMGVARRVGADVDVEWVEKIVVAGGIVGRKGGVVTMVTGMGWVVRVTEEDMEAVYRRAVEEEVADEEGRVGFDVLGRLLQDVLVRP
;
A
#
# COMPACT_ATOMS: atom_id res chain seq x y z
N MET A 1 31.65 -0.82 42.29
CA MET A 1 31.29 0.00 41.11
C MET A 1 31.98 -0.57 39.88
N GLY A 2 31.48 -1.71 39.39
CA GLY A 2 32.06 -2.45 38.28
C GLY A 2 31.45 -2.00 36.95
N SER A 3 32.14 -1.08 36.30
CA SER A 3 32.23 -0.83 34.87
C SER A 3 31.07 -1.31 33.97
N THR A 4 30.06 -0.46 33.75
CA THR A 4 29.17 -0.54 32.58
C THR A 4 29.95 -0.50 31.25
N LEU A 5 31.13 0.13 31.25
CA LEU A 5 32.09 0.13 30.15
C LEU A 5 32.63 -1.27 29.80
N GLY A 6 32.75 -2.18 30.77
CA GLY A 6 33.19 -3.57 30.52
C GLY A 6 32.13 -4.41 29.82
N PHE A 7 30.85 -4.09 30.03
CA PHE A 7 29.73 -4.76 29.36
C PHE A 7 29.61 -4.30 27.90
N VAL A 8 29.81 -2.99 27.65
CA VAL A 8 29.83 -2.42 26.29
C VAL A 8 31.02 -2.95 25.48
N ASN A 9 32.21 -3.08 26.08
CA ASN A 9 33.36 -3.73 25.42
C ASN A 9 33.16 -5.24 25.15
N ARG A 10 32.19 -5.89 25.80
CA ARG A 10 31.83 -7.28 25.53
C ARG A 10 30.76 -7.42 24.43
N LEU A 11 30.06 -6.32 24.11
CA LEU A 11 29.04 -6.21 23.07
C LEU A 11 29.58 -5.68 21.73
N LEU A 12 30.80 -5.13 21.72
CA LEU A 12 31.51 -4.67 20.52
C LEU A 12 32.80 -5.48 20.29
N PRO A 13 32.70 -6.72 19.77
CA PRO A 13 33.86 -7.61 19.57
C PRO A 13 34.79 -7.19 18.42
N PHE A 14 34.41 -6.20 17.60
CA PHE A 14 35.15 -5.80 16.41
C PHE A 14 36.49 -5.09 16.67
N ALA A 15 36.93 -4.96 17.92
CA ALA A 15 38.11 -4.17 18.29
C ALA A 15 39.32 -4.99 18.76
N THR A 16 39.24 -6.32 18.88
CA THR A 16 40.36 -7.15 19.37
C THR A 16 40.85 -8.16 18.33
N PRO A 17 42.13 -8.11 17.90
CA PRO A 17 42.68 -8.95 16.82
C PRO A 17 42.91 -10.44 17.20
N GLY A 18 42.18 -10.97 18.19
CA GLY A 18 42.32 -12.33 18.71
C GLY A 18 41.03 -13.13 18.82
N THR A 19 39.89 -12.59 18.38
CA THR A 19 38.62 -13.33 18.35
C THR A 19 38.57 -14.28 17.14
N PRO A 20 38.03 -15.50 17.29
CA PRO A 20 37.86 -16.40 16.16
C PRO A 20 36.83 -15.84 15.19
N LEU A 21 37.16 -15.76 13.89
CA LEU A 21 36.32 -15.26 12.79
C LEU A 21 34.85 -15.73 12.83
N LEU A 22 34.60 -16.94 13.31
CA LEU A 22 33.26 -17.50 13.45
C LEU A 22 32.38 -16.69 14.41
N GLN A 23 32.96 -16.18 15.49
CA GLN A 23 32.26 -15.38 16.50
C GLN A 23 31.77 -14.06 15.91
N ASP A 24 32.62 -13.39 15.11
CA ASP A 24 32.27 -12.13 14.45
C ASP A 24 31.18 -12.34 13.39
N LEU A 25 31.22 -13.46 12.66
CA LEU A 25 30.15 -13.81 11.72
C LEU A 25 28.82 -14.09 12.41
N VAL A 26 28.83 -14.79 13.55
CA VAL A 26 27.61 -15.03 14.35
C VAL A 26 27.05 -13.72 14.89
N HIS A 27 27.90 -12.83 15.39
CA HIS A 27 27.48 -11.52 15.88
C HIS A 27 26.93 -10.63 14.76
N LEU A 28 27.61 -10.58 13.61
CA LEU A 28 27.11 -9.87 12.44
C LEU A 28 25.75 -10.42 11.98
N ALA A 29 25.60 -11.73 11.88
CA ALA A 29 24.32 -12.36 11.52
C ALA A 29 23.21 -12.03 12.52
N THR A 30 23.53 -12.02 13.82
CA THR A 30 22.59 -11.66 14.89
C THR A 30 22.17 -10.19 14.80
N LEU A 31 23.12 -9.29 14.54
CA LEU A 31 22.88 -7.85 14.42
C LEU A 31 22.08 -7.53 13.14
N CYS A 32 22.40 -8.19 12.02
CA CYS A 32 21.62 -8.09 10.79
C CYS A 32 20.19 -8.63 10.97
N ALA A 33 20.01 -9.77 11.66
CA ALA A 33 18.68 -10.29 11.96
C ALA A 33 17.89 -9.32 12.86
N ALA A 34 18.52 -8.80 13.92
CA ALA A 34 17.89 -7.83 14.80
C ALA A 34 17.45 -6.55 14.05
N LEU A 35 18.32 -6.00 13.18
CA LEU A 35 17.99 -4.83 12.37
C LEU A 35 16.92 -5.11 11.32
N TYR A 36 16.90 -6.32 10.74
CA TYR A 36 15.87 -6.74 9.80
C TYR A 36 14.49 -6.85 10.47
N PHE A 37 14.44 -7.33 11.71
CA PHE A 37 13.19 -7.48 12.48
C PHE A 37 12.81 -6.25 13.32
N ALA A 38 13.72 -5.29 13.52
CA ALA A 38 13.47 -4.08 14.32
C ALA A 38 12.22 -3.28 13.87
N PRO A 39 11.97 -3.04 12.57
CA PRO A 39 10.75 -2.34 12.14
C PRO A 39 9.47 -3.10 12.52
N GLN A 40 9.49 -4.44 12.43
CA GLN A 40 8.34 -5.27 12.79
C GLN A 40 8.05 -5.24 14.30
N ILE A 41 9.10 -5.24 15.12
CA ILE A 41 8.98 -5.12 16.58
C ILE A 41 8.45 -3.74 16.96
N GLN A 42 8.92 -2.68 16.30
CA GLN A 42 8.44 -1.31 16.52
C GLN A 42 6.94 -1.16 16.20
N HIS A 43 6.48 -1.72 15.07
CA HIS A 43 5.05 -1.72 14.72
C HIS A 43 4.20 -2.47 15.75
N TRP A 44 4.70 -3.60 16.26
CA TRP A 44 4.01 -4.35 17.30
C TRP A 44 3.90 -3.57 18.62
N TYR A 45 4.97 -2.88 19.02
CA TYR A 45 4.98 -2.05 20.23
C TYR A 45 4.05 -0.84 20.12
N GLN A 46 4.08 -0.10 19.01
CA GLN A 46 3.18 1.03 18.77
C GLN A 46 1.71 0.60 18.82
N ARG A 47 1.37 -0.54 18.22
CA ARG A 47 0.01 -1.06 18.23
C ARG A 47 -0.48 -1.40 19.64
N ARG A 48 0.42 -1.90 20.49
CA ARG A 48 0.13 -2.20 21.90
C ARG A 48 -0.01 -0.95 22.75
N GLN A 49 0.76 0.10 22.47
CA GLN A 49 0.64 1.39 23.14
C GLN A 49 -0.68 2.09 22.82
N ILE A 50 -1.11 2.06 21.54
CA ILE A 50 -2.38 2.65 21.10
C ILE A 50 -3.58 1.90 21.71
N GLN A 51 -3.51 0.58 21.85
CA GLN A 51 -4.57 -0.20 22.50
C GLN A 51 -4.59 -0.12 24.03
N GLY A 52 -3.48 0.29 24.66
CA GLY A 52 -3.36 0.42 26.12
C GLY A 52 -3.89 1.75 26.67
N GLN A 53 -4.10 2.77 25.83
CA GLN A 53 -4.86 3.96 26.20
C GLN A 53 -6.36 3.62 26.14
N LEU A 54 -6.88 3.15 27.27
CA LEU A 54 -8.32 3.19 27.55
C LEU A 54 -8.84 4.60 27.25
N PRO A 55 -9.96 4.75 26.51
CA PRO A 55 -10.58 6.05 26.33
C PRO A 55 -10.99 6.54 27.71
N VAL A 56 -10.37 7.63 28.17
CA VAL A 56 -10.85 8.37 29.32
C VAL A 56 -12.29 8.74 29.01
N GLU A 57 -13.19 8.20 29.81
CA GLU A 57 -14.62 8.42 29.81
C GLU A 57 -14.89 9.92 29.83
N GLU A 58 -15.24 10.49 28.66
CA GLU A 58 -15.76 11.85 28.55
C GLU A 58 -17.05 11.91 29.37
N GLN A 59 -16.96 12.55 30.54
CA GLN A 59 -18.12 12.90 31.34
C GLN A 59 -19.04 13.83 30.52
N PRO A 60 -20.37 13.64 30.59
CA PRO A 60 -21.30 14.51 29.89
C PRO A 60 -21.28 15.90 30.53
N LEU A 61 -20.77 16.88 29.80
CA LEU A 61 -20.79 18.30 30.14
C LEU A 61 -22.25 18.77 30.28
N VAL A 62 -22.60 19.17 31.51
CA VAL A 62 -23.84 19.86 31.84
C VAL A 62 -23.80 21.27 31.26
N ASN A 63 -24.87 21.62 30.54
CA ASN A 63 -25.14 22.92 29.92
C ASN A 63 -24.73 24.13 30.78
N ALA A 64 -23.86 24.99 30.22
CA ALA A 64 -23.73 26.39 30.61
C ALA A 64 -23.74 27.28 29.35
N PRO A 65 -24.30 28.51 29.39
CA PRO A 65 -24.61 29.32 28.20
C PRO A 65 -23.39 30.04 27.60
N PRO A 66 -23.48 30.51 26.34
CA PRO A 66 -22.34 31.04 25.60
C PRO A 66 -22.08 32.52 25.90
N GLU A 67 -20.83 32.86 26.21
CA GLU A 67 -20.30 34.24 26.15
C GLU A 67 -19.18 34.35 25.09
N PRO A 68 -19.18 35.40 24.25
CA PRO A 68 -18.05 35.74 23.38
C PRO A 68 -17.38 37.07 23.84
N PRO A 69 -16.27 37.51 23.22
CA PRO A 69 -14.90 37.02 23.40
C PRO A 69 -13.96 38.14 23.89
N ALA A 70 -12.89 37.81 24.60
CA ALA A 70 -11.81 38.74 24.92
C ALA A 70 -10.49 38.29 24.31
N ASN A 71 -10.07 39.02 23.28
CA ASN A 71 -8.67 39.13 22.86
C ASN A 71 -7.81 39.51 24.06
N GLU A 72 -6.68 38.85 24.26
CA GLU A 72 -5.44 39.57 24.60
C GLU A 72 -4.20 38.74 24.29
N ASN A 73 -3.30 39.38 23.55
CA ASN A 73 -1.99 38.90 23.15
C ASN A 73 -1.11 38.68 24.38
N GLY A 74 -0.39 37.56 24.41
CA GLY A 74 0.67 37.28 25.38
C GLY A 74 1.82 36.56 24.68
N VAL A 75 2.69 37.35 24.06
CA VAL A 75 4.03 36.97 23.57
C VAL A 75 4.95 36.79 24.78
N GLU A 76 5.81 35.76 24.78
CA GLU A 76 7.21 35.69 25.28
C GLU A 76 7.68 34.21 25.49
N PRO A 77 9.00 33.90 25.54
CA PRO A 77 9.62 32.97 24.58
C PRO A 77 10.45 31.82 25.20
N GLY A 78 10.86 30.86 24.35
CA GLY A 78 12.13 30.13 24.47
C GLY A 78 12.05 28.67 24.97
N GLU A 79 12.48 27.71 24.12
CA GLU A 79 13.77 26.99 24.24
C GLU A 79 13.77 25.64 23.47
N ASN A 80 14.60 25.60 22.42
CA ASN A 80 15.44 24.48 21.95
C ASN A 80 14.83 23.08 21.68
N ALA A 81 14.59 22.79 20.39
CA ALA A 81 14.94 21.50 19.78
C ALA A 81 15.26 21.70 18.28
N PRO A 82 16.37 21.17 17.75
CA PRO A 82 16.63 21.16 16.31
C PRO A 82 15.93 19.94 15.71
N ASP A 83 14.90 20.15 14.89
CA ASP A 83 14.39 19.09 14.02
C ASP A 83 14.78 19.44 12.58
N ASP A 84 15.71 18.64 12.10
CA ASP A 84 16.35 18.66 10.80
C ASP A 84 15.74 17.48 10.06
N ASN A 85 14.67 17.72 9.28
CA ASN A 85 14.18 16.87 8.16
C ASN A 85 12.91 17.47 7.52
N ASP A 86 13.00 18.66 6.94
CA ASP A 86 12.13 19.01 5.81
C ASP A 86 12.79 18.46 4.54
N ILE A 87 12.43 17.21 4.19
CA ILE A 87 12.66 16.68 2.85
C ILE A 87 11.42 17.04 2.03
N ASP A 88 11.49 18.20 1.40
CA ASP A 88 10.62 18.56 0.27
C ASP A 88 10.84 17.53 -0.86
N LEU A 89 9.91 16.59 -0.98
CA LEU A 89 9.77 15.68 -2.12
C LEU A 89 8.67 16.20 -3.03
N ASP A 90 8.99 17.26 -3.78
CA ASP A 90 8.21 17.68 -4.94
C ASP A 90 9.05 17.49 -6.21
N ASP A 91 9.35 16.22 -6.51
CA ASP A 91 9.97 15.81 -7.77
C ASP A 91 8.87 15.61 -8.83
N ARG A 92 8.26 16.72 -9.25
CA ARG A 92 7.48 16.77 -10.48
C ARG A 92 8.42 17.14 -11.62
N PRO A 93 8.45 16.39 -12.74
CA PRO A 93 9.24 16.77 -13.89
C PRO A 93 8.73 18.12 -14.42
N VAL A 94 9.60 19.12 -14.33
CA VAL A 94 9.40 20.45 -14.93
C VAL A 94 9.38 20.26 -16.45
N ASP A 95 8.23 20.58 -17.04
CA ASP A 95 8.03 20.63 -18.49
C ASP A 95 8.90 21.78 -19.05
N PRO A 96 9.85 21.55 -19.97
CA PRO A 96 10.70 22.62 -20.50
C PRO A 96 9.97 23.34 -21.62
N ASN A 97 8.86 24.02 -21.32
CA ASN A 97 8.15 24.79 -22.34
C ASN A 97 7.25 25.90 -21.77
N ASP A 98 7.73 26.64 -20.78
CA ASP A 98 7.08 27.90 -20.42
C ASP A 98 8.10 29.05 -20.35
N HIS A 99 7.80 30.10 -21.12
CA HIS A 99 8.42 31.43 -21.22
C HIS A 99 9.32 31.72 -22.42
N ASN A 100 8.68 32.15 -23.51
CA ASN A 100 8.86 33.53 -24.01
C ASN A 100 7.77 33.87 -25.02
N ASP A 101 6.62 34.32 -24.51
CA ASP A 101 5.68 35.15 -25.26
C ASP A 101 6.33 36.53 -25.48
N PHE A 102 7.08 36.65 -26.57
CA PHE A 102 7.30 37.94 -27.20
C PHE A 102 6.21 38.13 -28.24
N HIS A 103 5.30 39.05 -27.94
CA HIS A 103 4.42 39.69 -28.92
C HIS A 103 5.26 40.20 -30.10
N ASP A 104 5.04 39.63 -31.28
CA ASP A 104 5.30 40.31 -32.54
C ASP A 104 3.96 40.35 -33.29
N ASP A 105 3.46 41.57 -33.49
CA ASP A 105 2.30 41.88 -34.33
C ASP A 105 2.62 41.51 -35.79
N GLU A 106 2.34 40.28 -36.19
CA GLU A 106 2.28 39.94 -37.61
C GLU A 106 0.93 40.36 -38.20
N HIS A 107 0.99 41.50 -38.88
CA HIS A 107 -0.03 41.94 -39.82
C HIS A 107 -0.41 40.81 -40.79
N ASN A 108 -1.67 40.43 -40.70
CA ASN A 108 -2.41 39.62 -41.64
C ASN A 108 -2.28 40.19 -43.07
N ALA A 109 -1.40 39.60 -43.88
CA ALA A 109 -1.36 39.79 -45.33
C ALA A 109 -1.91 38.53 -46.00
N GLU A 110 -3.12 38.64 -46.55
CA GLU A 110 -3.78 37.58 -47.31
C GLU A 110 -2.89 37.08 -48.46
N PRO A 111 -2.83 35.75 -48.71
CA PRO A 111 -2.19 35.22 -49.90
C PRO A 111 -3.08 35.47 -51.12
N GLN A 112 -2.64 36.35 -52.02
CA GLN A 112 -3.21 36.45 -53.37
C GLN A 112 -2.95 35.15 -54.16
N PRO A 113 -3.91 34.68 -54.98
CA PRO A 113 -3.73 33.49 -55.81
C PRO A 113 -2.77 33.74 -56.97
N ASP A 114 -1.95 32.72 -57.22
CA ASP A 114 -0.94 32.61 -58.27
C ASP A 114 -1.44 33.01 -59.67
N ALA A 115 -0.83 34.04 -60.24
CA ALA A 115 -0.80 34.21 -61.69
C ALA A 115 0.40 33.42 -62.26
N PRO A 116 0.25 32.67 -63.36
CA PRO A 116 1.35 31.92 -63.95
C PRO A 116 2.39 32.88 -64.55
N VAL A 117 3.49 33.09 -63.84
CA VAL A 117 4.65 33.82 -64.35
C VAL A 117 5.32 32.94 -65.41
N ARG A 118 5.07 33.26 -66.68
CA ARG A 118 5.79 32.70 -67.82
C ARG A 118 7.28 33.05 -67.69
N PRO A 119 8.22 32.11 -67.91
CA PRO A 119 9.65 32.42 -67.96
C PRO A 119 9.93 33.21 -69.25
N GLY A 120 9.82 34.54 -69.17
CA GLY A 120 10.35 35.44 -70.18
C GLY A 120 11.87 35.50 -70.09
N PRO A 121 12.58 35.79 -71.19
CA PRO A 121 14.03 35.97 -71.15
C PRO A 121 14.36 37.07 -70.13
N ALA A 122 15.18 36.73 -69.14
CA ALA A 122 15.64 37.68 -68.13
C ALA A 122 16.33 38.85 -68.84
N ILE A 123 15.64 39.99 -68.92
CA ILE A 123 16.25 41.26 -69.27
C ILE A 123 17.23 41.55 -68.14
N LEU A 124 18.51 41.25 -68.37
CA LEU A 124 19.60 41.69 -67.50
C LEU A 124 19.44 43.20 -67.34
N PRO A 125 19.19 43.72 -66.12
CA PRO A 125 19.14 45.15 -65.92
C PRO A 125 20.51 45.70 -66.32
N ASP A 126 20.52 46.59 -67.31
CA ASP A 126 21.70 47.26 -67.82
C ASP A 126 22.36 48.00 -66.64
N LEU A 127 23.40 47.39 -66.08
CA LEU A 127 24.06 47.88 -64.88
C LEU A 127 24.73 49.21 -65.26
N PRO A 128 24.39 50.33 -64.60
CA PRO A 128 24.95 51.62 -64.99
C PRO A 128 26.48 51.57 -64.89
N PRO A 129 27.20 52.14 -65.88
CA PRO A 129 28.66 52.07 -65.94
C PRO A 129 29.25 52.59 -64.63
N ALA A 130 30.20 51.81 -64.08
CA ALA A 130 30.81 52.08 -62.79
C ALA A 130 31.35 53.52 -62.75
N ARG A 131 30.62 54.41 -62.07
CA ARG A 131 31.07 55.77 -61.84
C ARG A 131 32.39 55.72 -61.09
N ASN A 132 33.41 56.40 -61.60
CA ASN A 132 34.70 56.57 -60.93
C ASN A 132 34.49 57.24 -59.57
N VAL A 133 34.33 56.43 -58.55
CA VAL A 133 34.20 56.87 -57.16
C VAL A 133 35.60 57.19 -56.65
N GLY A 134 35.76 58.32 -55.98
CA GLY A 134 37.03 58.68 -55.37
C GLY A 134 37.53 57.58 -54.42
N ALA A 135 38.86 57.45 -54.28
CA ALA A 135 39.51 56.35 -53.59
C ALA A 135 38.91 55.99 -52.21
N LYS A 136 38.45 56.99 -51.44
CA LYS A 136 37.79 56.78 -50.14
C LYS A 136 36.45 56.05 -50.27
N LYS A 137 35.64 56.41 -51.27
CA LYS A 137 34.32 55.80 -51.52
C LYS A 137 34.47 54.41 -52.15
N ALA A 138 35.47 54.19 -52.99
CA ALA A 138 35.83 52.87 -53.49
C ALA A 138 36.17 51.90 -52.33
N LYS A 139 37.02 52.34 -51.39
CA LYS A 139 37.38 51.52 -50.22
C LYS A 139 36.20 51.26 -49.28
N ALA A 140 35.32 52.24 -49.08
CA ALA A 140 34.11 52.06 -48.28
C ALA A 140 33.12 51.08 -48.92
N LEU A 141 32.95 51.14 -50.25
CA LEU A 141 32.12 50.18 -51.00
C LEU A 141 32.70 48.78 -50.95
N ALA A 142 34.01 48.61 -51.15
CA ALA A 142 34.67 47.31 -51.05
C ALA A 142 34.49 46.67 -49.65
N LYS A 143 34.59 47.46 -48.58
CA LYS A 143 34.36 46.97 -47.20
C LYS A 143 32.90 46.58 -46.97
N LYS A 144 31.94 47.31 -47.57
CA LYS A 144 30.51 46.98 -47.50
C LYS A 144 30.20 45.69 -48.27
N ASP A 145 30.81 45.54 -49.43
CA ASP A 145 30.67 44.35 -50.28
C ASP A 145 31.26 43.10 -49.62
N GLN A 146 32.45 43.21 -49.02
CA GLN A 146 33.04 42.15 -48.18
C GLN A 146 32.13 41.73 -47.02
N ARG A 147 31.46 42.68 -46.35
CA ARG A 147 30.51 42.37 -45.28
C ARG A 147 29.27 41.64 -45.81
N ARG A 148 28.73 42.07 -46.96
CA ARG A 148 27.60 41.40 -47.60
C ARG A 148 27.97 39.98 -48.01
N ALA A 149 29.10 39.82 -48.71
CA ALA A 149 29.62 38.51 -49.10
C ALA A 149 29.86 37.58 -47.91
N TYR A 150 30.37 38.11 -46.78
CA TYR A 150 30.53 37.33 -45.55
C TYR A 150 29.19 36.87 -44.96
N HIS A 151 28.19 37.75 -44.87
CA HIS A 151 26.88 37.37 -44.36
C HIS A 151 26.11 36.43 -45.30
N GLU A 152 26.27 36.59 -46.61
CA GLU A 152 25.71 35.67 -47.61
C GLU A 152 26.40 34.30 -47.53
N PHE A 153 27.72 34.27 -47.32
CA PHE A 153 28.47 33.04 -47.08
C PHE A 153 28.04 32.35 -45.77
N GLN A 154 27.81 33.10 -44.69
CA GLN A 154 27.28 32.53 -43.45
C GLN A 154 25.87 31.97 -43.63
N ARG A 155 25.01 32.69 -44.36
CA ARG A 155 23.64 32.22 -44.65
C ARG A 155 23.67 30.96 -45.52
N SER A 156 24.50 30.92 -46.56
CA SER A 156 24.64 29.74 -47.42
C SER A 156 25.25 28.55 -46.71
N GLN A 157 26.20 28.75 -45.77
CA GLN A 157 26.68 27.67 -44.91
C GLN A 157 25.58 27.14 -43.98
N GLY A 158 24.77 28.01 -43.38
CA GLY A 158 23.65 27.61 -42.53
C GLY A 158 22.52 26.91 -43.30
N GLU A 159 22.25 27.34 -44.55
CA GLU A 159 21.31 26.68 -45.45
C GLU A 159 21.83 25.31 -45.91
N ALA A 160 23.10 25.20 -46.29
CA ALA A 160 23.73 23.93 -46.64
C ALA A 160 23.74 22.95 -45.46
N GLN A 161 23.93 23.42 -44.23
CA GLN A 161 23.86 22.59 -43.03
C GLN A 161 22.43 22.11 -42.76
N ARG A 162 21.43 23.02 -42.81
CA ARG A 162 20.01 22.65 -42.66
C ARG A 162 19.53 21.67 -43.73
N ALA A 163 19.99 21.81 -44.97
CA ALA A 163 19.67 20.88 -46.06
C ALA A 163 20.21 19.47 -45.76
N ARG A 164 21.46 19.34 -45.32
CA ARG A 164 22.06 18.05 -44.91
C ARG A 164 21.35 17.43 -43.72
N ASP A 165 20.99 18.25 -42.73
CA ASP A 165 20.27 17.77 -41.55
C ASP A 165 18.84 17.32 -41.88
N ALA A 166 18.17 17.99 -42.83
CA ALA A 166 16.85 17.62 -43.33
C ALA A 166 16.87 16.32 -44.16
N GLU A 167 17.89 16.12 -45.02
CA GLU A 167 18.08 14.89 -45.78
C GLU A 167 18.28 13.67 -44.85
N GLY A 168 19.04 13.83 -43.77
CA GLY A 168 19.24 12.77 -42.77
C GLY A 168 18.20 12.73 -41.63
N ALA A 169 17.24 13.66 -41.59
CA ALA A 169 16.23 13.70 -40.53
C ALA A 169 15.23 12.56 -40.69
N ALA A 170 14.69 12.36 -41.90
CA ALA A 170 13.68 11.35 -42.15
C ALA A 170 14.17 9.92 -41.88
N GLU A 171 15.41 9.60 -42.24
CA GLU A 171 16.00 8.28 -41.99
C GLU A 171 16.18 8.05 -40.48
N ARG A 172 16.78 9.00 -39.76
CA ARG A 172 16.94 8.92 -38.29
C ARG A 172 15.60 8.83 -37.56
N GLU A 173 14.60 9.59 -38.01
CA GLU A 173 13.26 9.55 -37.43
C GLU A 173 12.59 8.20 -37.68
N SER A 174 12.74 7.61 -38.87
CA SER A 174 12.20 6.29 -39.18
C SER A 174 12.85 5.17 -38.36
N GLU A 175 14.17 5.24 -38.15
CA GLU A 175 14.91 4.29 -37.32
C GLU A 175 14.52 4.40 -35.85
N LEU A 176 14.43 5.63 -35.33
CA LEU A 176 13.97 5.89 -33.96
C LEU A 176 12.51 5.49 -33.77
N ALA A 177 11.65 5.68 -34.77
CA ALA A 177 10.25 5.25 -34.71
C ALA A 177 10.13 3.71 -34.68
N ALA A 178 10.88 2.99 -35.52
CA ALA A 178 10.90 1.54 -35.54
C ALA A 178 11.46 0.94 -34.23
N GLU A 179 12.46 1.58 -33.63
CA GLU A 179 12.97 1.17 -32.32
C GLU A 179 11.95 1.43 -31.20
N ARG A 180 11.30 2.60 -31.22
CA ARG A 180 10.23 2.95 -30.26
C ARG A 180 9.07 1.96 -30.34
N GLU A 181 8.68 1.54 -31.53
CA GLU A 181 7.61 0.54 -31.73
C GLU A 181 8.00 -0.83 -31.14
N ARG A 182 9.24 -1.27 -31.35
CA ARG A 182 9.76 -2.51 -30.75
C ARG A 182 9.79 -2.44 -29.22
N ARG A 183 10.11 -1.28 -28.63
CA ARG A 183 10.07 -1.08 -27.17
C ARG A 183 8.64 -1.08 -26.66
N ARG A 184 7.73 -0.34 -27.30
CA ARG A 184 6.30 -0.31 -26.94
C ARG A 184 5.66 -1.69 -26.99
N GLY A 185 5.95 -2.50 -28.01
CA GLY A 185 5.43 -3.87 -28.08
C GLY A 185 5.91 -4.76 -26.92
N LYS A 186 7.17 -4.62 -26.52
CA LYS A 186 7.74 -5.35 -25.37
C LYS A 186 7.19 -4.86 -24.03
N GLU A 187 7.04 -3.55 -23.88
CA GLU A 187 6.49 -2.93 -22.68
C GLU A 187 5.01 -3.29 -22.51
N ALA A 188 4.21 -3.23 -23.57
CA ALA A 188 2.81 -3.64 -23.56
C ALA A 188 2.65 -5.13 -23.23
N ALA A 189 3.49 -6.01 -23.78
CA ALA A 189 3.47 -7.44 -23.45
C ALA A 189 3.86 -7.70 -21.98
N LEU A 190 4.81 -6.93 -21.44
CA LEU A 190 5.21 -7.03 -20.04
C LEU A 190 4.12 -6.50 -19.11
N GLU A 191 3.47 -5.40 -19.47
CA GLU A 191 2.34 -4.83 -18.75
C GLU A 191 1.15 -5.78 -18.74
N GLU A 192 0.80 -6.38 -19.88
CA GLU A 192 -0.27 -7.37 -19.98
C GLU A 192 0.04 -8.61 -19.11
N ARG A 193 1.28 -9.10 -19.12
CA ARG A 193 1.70 -10.22 -18.25
C ARG A 193 1.57 -9.85 -16.77
N LYS A 194 1.98 -8.64 -16.39
CA LYS A 194 1.90 -8.14 -15.00
C LYS A 194 0.44 -7.91 -14.56
N ALA A 195 -0.42 -7.44 -15.47
CA ALA A 195 -1.85 -7.29 -15.23
C ALA A 195 -2.51 -8.66 -15.01
N ARG A 196 -2.25 -9.63 -15.89
CA ARG A 196 -2.75 -11.01 -15.75
C ARG A 196 -2.27 -11.67 -14.45
N GLU A 197 -1.03 -11.47 -14.04
CA GLU A 197 -0.51 -12.01 -12.76
C GLU A 197 -1.21 -11.37 -11.55
N ARG A 198 -1.43 -10.05 -11.58
CA ARG A 198 -2.16 -9.34 -10.52
C ARG A 198 -3.62 -9.80 -10.43
N GLU A 199 -4.27 -10.02 -11.57
CA GLU A 199 -5.64 -10.54 -11.62
C GLU A 199 -5.72 -11.99 -11.11
N ALA A 200 -4.82 -12.87 -11.56
CA ALA A 200 -4.74 -14.24 -11.08
C ALA A 200 -4.50 -14.31 -9.56
N LYS A 201 -3.64 -13.43 -9.01
CA LYS A 201 -3.41 -13.34 -7.57
C LYS A 201 -4.64 -12.82 -6.81
N ARG A 202 -5.39 -11.89 -7.39
CA ARG A 202 -6.65 -11.40 -6.81
C ARG A 202 -7.72 -12.50 -6.83
N GLU A 203 -7.82 -13.26 -7.92
CA GLU A 203 -8.81 -14.32 -8.07
C GLU A 203 -8.53 -15.50 -7.15
N SER A 204 -7.27 -15.97 -7.05
CA SER A 204 -6.90 -17.03 -6.12
C SER A 204 -7.10 -16.62 -4.66
N GLY A 205 -6.78 -15.36 -4.31
CA GLY A 205 -7.06 -14.80 -2.99
C GLY A 205 -8.54 -14.69 -2.67
N ARG A 206 -9.41 -14.41 -3.66
CA ARG A 206 -10.87 -14.43 -3.49
C ARG A 206 -11.39 -15.85 -3.30
N LYS A 207 -10.96 -16.79 -4.14
CA LYS A 207 -11.33 -18.21 -4.04
C LYS A 207 -10.95 -18.81 -2.69
N ALA A 208 -9.74 -18.55 -2.20
CA ALA A 208 -9.30 -19.04 -0.90
C ALA A 208 -10.15 -18.47 0.26
N LYS A 209 -10.53 -17.19 0.19
CA LYS A 209 -11.42 -16.57 1.19
C LYS A 209 -12.83 -17.15 1.13
N GLU A 210 -13.37 -17.36 -0.06
CA GLU A 210 -14.69 -17.98 -0.26
C GLU A 210 -14.71 -19.42 0.27
N GLU A 211 -13.64 -20.19 0.03
CA GLU A 211 -13.50 -21.53 0.61
C GLU A 211 -13.43 -21.51 2.13
N GLU A 212 -12.71 -20.55 2.72
CA GLU A 212 -12.65 -20.39 4.17
C GLU A 212 -14.02 -20.03 4.76
N ILE A 213 -14.72 -19.07 4.16
CA ILE A 213 -16.09 -18.69 4.57
C ILE A 213 -17.02 -19.89 4.45
N ARG A 214 -16.96 -20.62 3.34
CA ARG A 214 -17.78 -21.83 3.13
C ARG A 214 -17.52 -22.90 4.18
N LYS A 215 -16.25 -23.11 4.58
CA LYS A 215 -15.90 -24.03 5.68
C LYS A 215 -16.48 -23.55 7.01
N ARG A 216 -16.37 -22.26 7.33
CA ARG A 216 -16.94 -21.67 8.55
C ARG A 216 -18.46 -21.83 8.60
N GLU A 217 -19.14 -21.53 7.50
CA GLU A 217 -20.60 -21.69 7.39
C GLU A 217 -21.01 -23.16 7.52
N ALA A 218 -20.26 -24.09 6.92
CA ALA A 218 -20.51 -25.52 7.04
C ALA A 218 -20.40 -25.99 8.51
N VAL A 219 -19.38 -25.55 9.25
CA VAL A 219 -19.25 -25.82 10.69
C VAL A 219 -20.47 -25.32 11.46
N VAL A 220 -20.82 -24.04 11.31
CA VAL A 220 -21.93 -23.42 12.02
C VAL A 220 -23.24 -24.15 11.73
N ARG A 221 -23.47 -24.52 10.46
CA ARG A 221 -24.65 -25.27 10.05
C ARG A 221 -24.71 -26.65 10.70
N ILE A 222 -23.65 -27.44 10.61
CA ILE A 222 -23.61 -28.81 11.18
C ILE A 222 -23.80 -28.77 12.70
N VAL A 223 -23.16 -27.83 13.39
CA VAL A 223 -23.30 -27.67 14.84
C VAL A 223 -24.71 -27.27 15.21
N ARG A 224 -25.31 -26.32 14.49
CA ARG A 224 -26.70 -25.90 14.74
C ARG A 224 -27.70 -27.05 14.53
N GLU A 225 -27.58 -27.78 13.42
CA GLU A 225 -28.42 -28.93 13.12
C GLU A 225 -28.27 -30.02 14.19
N SER A 226 -27.04 -30.35 14.58
CA SER A 226 -26.78 -31.35 15.65
C SER A 226 -27.35 -30.92 17.01
N LEU A 227 -27.30 -29.62 17.33
CA LEU A 227 -27.87 -29.09 18.58
C LEU A 227 -29.40 -29.00 18.55
N GLU A 228 -30.01 -28.85 17.38
CA GLU A 228 -31.47 -28.87 17.20
C GLU A 228 -32.00 -30.31 17.29
N GLU A 229 -31.30 -31.30 16.76
CA GLU A 229 -31.70 -32.71 16.79
C GLU A 229 -31.39 -33.40 18.13
N GLY A 230 -30.17 -33.24 18.65
CA GLY A 230 -29.65 -34.05 19.76
C GLY A 230 -29.26 -33.29 21.01
N ARG A 231 -29.37 -31.94 21.04
CA ARG A 231 -28.92 -31.04 22.13
C ARG A 231 -27.42 -31.12 22.47
N VAL A 232 -26.68 -32.09 21.97
CA VAL A 232 -25.23 -32.26 22.11
C VAL A 232 -24.55 -32.42 20.75
N CYS A 233 -23.35 -31.85 20.61
CA CYS A 233 -22.56 -31.93 19.37
C CYS A 233 -21.08 -32.17 19.67
N ASP A 234 -20.49 -33.20 19.06
CA ASP A 234 -19.04 -33.50 19.13
C ASP A 234 -18.25 -32.64 18.14
N LEU A 235 -17.44 -31.70 18.63
CA LEU A 235 -16.62 -30.83 17.78
C LEU A 235 -15.50 -31.59 17.07
N MET A 236 -14.97 -32.68 17.65
CA MET A 236 -13.98 -33.53 16.98
C MET A 236 -14.61 -34.26 15.79
N GLY A 237 -15.86 -34.69 15.92
CA GLY A 237 -16.65 -35.24 14.83
C GLY A 237 -16.89 -34.23 13.72
N VAL A 238 -17.24 -32.98 14.08
CA VAL A 238 -17.45 -31.89 13.11
C VAL A 238 -16.15 -31.54 12.38
N ALA A 239 -15.04 -31.38 13.09
CA ALA A 239 -13.72 -31.13 12.50
C ALA A 239 -13.38 -32.17 11.43
N ARG A 240 -13.52 -33.47 11.77
CA ARG A 240 -13.29 -34.58 10.84
C ARG A 240 -14.22 -34.57 9.62
N ARG A 241 -15.46 -34.13 9.76
CA ARG A 241 -16.41 -34.01 8.63
C ARG A 241 -16.08 -32.84 7.71
N VAL A 242 -15.53 -31.75 8.23
CA VAL A 242 -15.23 -30.53 7.46
C VAL A 242 -13.88 -30.63 6.73
N GLY A 243 -12.89 -31.31 7.32
CA GLY A 243 -11.63 -31.62 6.63
C GLY A 243 -10.51 -32.06 7.56
N ALA A 244 -9.46 -32.68 7.00
CA ALA A 244 -8.29 -33.14 7.76
C ALA A 244 -7.44 -31.99 8.33
N ASP A 245 -7.49 -30.81 7.71
CA ASP A 245 -6.71 -29.62 8.10
C ASP A 245 -7.42 -28.76 9.16
N VAL A 246 -8.49 -29.27 9.76
CA VAL A 246 -9.33 -28.51 10.68
C VAL A 246 -9.16 -29.01 12.11
N ASP A 247 -8.63 -28.15 12.98
CA ASP A 247 -8.46 -28.45 14.39
C ASP A 247 -9.72 -28.14 15.22
N VAL A 248 -9.87 -28.84 16.35
CA VAL A 248 -10.98 -28.65 17.29
C VAL A 248 -11.04 -27.21 17.82
N GLU A 249 -9.87 -26.63 18.14
CA GLU A 249 -9.77 -25.25 18.62
C GLU A 249 -10.25 -24.23 17.56
N TRP A 250 -10.02 -24.52 16.29
CA TRP A 250 -10.51 -23.68 15.21
C TRP A 250 -12.03 -23.74 15.12
N VAL A 251 -12.59 -24.95 15.18
CA VAL A 251 -14.05 -25.16 15.21
C VAL A 251 -14.68 -24.45 16.42
N GLU A 252 -14.08 -24.58 17.61
CA GLU A 252 -14.53 -23.89 18.83
C GLU A 252 -14.58 -22.38 18.64
N LYS A 253 -13.51 -21.77 18.11
CA LYS A 253 -13.48 -20.33 17.80
C LYS A 253 -14.59 -19.91 16.84
N ILE A 254 -14.88 -20.73 15.82
CA ILE A 254 -15.98 -20.46 14.88
C ILE A 254 -17.35 -20.56 15.57
N VAL A 255 -17.55 -21.55 16.42
CA VAL A 255 -18.82 -21.75 17.17
C VAL A 255 -19.06 -20.61 18.15
N VAL A 256 -18.01 -20.14 18.84
CA VAL A 256 -18.05 -18.98 19.73
C VAL A 256 -18.32 -17.70 18.93
N ALA A 257 -17.56 -17.44 17.86
CA ALA A 257 -17.74 -16.26 17.01
C ALA A 257 -19.10 -16.24 16.28
N GLY A 258 -19.65 -17.42 15.97
CA GLY A 258 -20.98 -17.58 15.39
C GLY A 258 -22.14 -17.34 16.37
N GLY A 259 -21.84 -17.04 17.64
CA GLY A 259 -22.85 -16.75 18.66
C GLY A 259 -23.72 -17.94 19.03
N ILE A 260 -23.24 -19.16 18.80
CA ILE A 260 -23.94 -20.39 19.22
C ILE A 260 -23.77 -20.57 20.74
N VAL A 261 -22.60 -20.25 21.27
CA VAL A 261 -22.28 -20.32 22.70
C VAL A 261 -22.84 -19.09 23.40
N GLY A 262 -23.44 -19.30 24.57
CA GLY A 262 -23.97 -18.24 25.42
C GLY A 262 -25.31 -18.60 26.05
N ARG A 263 -25.84 -17.66 26.83
CA ARG A 263 -27.16 -17.76 27.43
C ARG A 263 -28.15 -16.97 26.59
N LYS A 264 -29.21 -17.63 26.11
CA LYS A 264 -30.29 -16.98 25.35
C LYS A 264 -31.63 -17.42 25.93
N GLY A 265 -32.25 -16.54 26.70
CA GLY A 265 -33.47 -16.86 27.45
C GLY A 265 -33.23 -17.94 28.51
N GLY A 266 -34.11 -18.94 28.55
CA GLY A 266 -34.01 -20.13 29.42
C GLY A 266 -33.10 -21.25 28.88
N VAL A 267 -32.29 -20.96 27.86
CA VAL A 267 -31.37 -21.93 27.25
C VAL A 267 -29.94 -21.47 27.45
N VAL A 268 -29.10 -22.38 27.94
CA VAL A 268 -27.64 -22.17 28.07
C VAL A 268 -26.94 -23.10 27.10
N THR A 269 -26.14 -22.54 26.20
CA THR A 269 -25.27 -23.32 25.30
C THR A 269 -23.82 -23.08 25.70
N MET A 270 -23.08 -24.15 25.98
CA MET A 270 -21.69 -24.08 26.44
C MET A 270 -20.79 -25.08 25.70
N VAL A 271 -19.51 -24.77 25.65
CA VAL A 271 -18.47 -25.69 25.16
C VAL A 271 -17.82 -26.33 26.39
N THR A 272 -17.74 -27.66 26.40
CA THR A 272 -17.05 -28.42 27.44
C THR A 272 -15.56 -28.52 27.12
N GLY A 273 -14.71 -28.69 28.13
CA GLY A 273 -13.26 -28.87 27.94
C GLY A 273 -12.87 -30.11 27.13
N MET A 274 -13.81 -31.04 26.89
CA MET A 274 -13.61 -32.23 26.05
C MET A 274 -14.01 -32.02 24.59
N GLY A 275 -14.33 -30.79 24.17
CA GLY A 275 -14.70 -30.49 22.79
C GLY A 275 -16.14 -30.85 22.42
N TRP A 276 -17.07 -30.78 23.38
CA TRP A 276 -18.51 -30.94 23.10
C TRP A 276 -19.24 -29.62 23.27
N VAL A 277 -20.17 -29.32 22.36
CA VAL A 277 -21.14 -28.23 22.54
C VAL A 277 -22.41 -28.84 23.11
N VAL A 278 -22.88 -28.27 24.22
CA VAL A 278 -24.06 -28.76 24.94
C VAL A 278 -25.06 -27.62 25.08
N ARG A 279 -26.30 -27.89 24.69
CA ARG A 279 -27.44 -26.99 24.84
C ARG A 279 -28.35 -27.54 25.93
N VAL A 280 -28.48 -26.80 27.03
CA VAL A 280 -29.28 -27.17 28.20
C VAL A 280 -30.47 -26.24 28.32
N THR A 281 -31.68 -26.80 28.39
CA THR A 281 -32.91 -26.04 28.67
C THR A 281 -33.30 -26.14 30.15
N GLU A 282 -34.26 -25.33 30.57
CA GLU A 282 -34.84 -25.42 31.92
C GLU A 282 -35.50 -26.78 32.18
N GLU A 283 -36.18 -27.34 31.18
CA GLU A 283 -36.81 -28.67 31.23
C GLU A 283 -35.76 -29.78 31.43
N ASP A 284 -34.60 -29.68 30.79
CA ASP A 284 -33.49 -30.63 30.96
C ASP A 284 -33.01 -30.63 32.40
N MET A 285 -32.80 -29.44 32.97
CA MET A 285 -32.38 -29.31 34.37
C MET A 285 -33.45 -29.80 35.34
N GLU A 286 -34.74 -29.56 35.06
CA GLU A 286 -35.83 -30.10 35.87
C GLU A 286 -35.83 -31.65 35.86
N ALA A 287 -35.63 -32.26 34.69
CA ALA A 287 -35.52 -33.71 34.57
C ALA A 287 -34.30 -34.26 35.33
N VAL A 288 -33.16 -33.55 35.30
CA VAL A 288 -31.97 -33.89 36.07
C VAL A 288 -32.24 -33.85 37.58
N TYR A 289 -32.88 -32.78 38.09
CA TYR A 289 -33.22 -32.68 39.51
C TYR A 289 -34.22 -33.76 39.93
N ARG A 290 -35.20 -34.09 39.07
CA ARG A 290 -36.14 -35.18 39.33
C ARG A 290 -35.42 -36.52 39.47
N ARG A 291 -34.51 -36.86 38.54
CA ARG A 291 -33.69 -38.07 38.64
C ARG A 291 -32.79 -38.07 39.88
N ALA A 292 -32.22 -36.93 40.24
CA ALA A 292 -31.38 -36.82 41.42
C ALA A 292 -32.15 -37.15 42.72
N VAL A 293 -33.43 -36.79 42.79
CA VAL A 293 -34.32 -37.14 43.91
C VAL A 293 -34.70 -38.63 43.87
N GLU A 294 -35.04 -39.16 42.69
CA GLU A 294 -35.41 -40.57 42.51
C GLU A 294 -34.27 -41.54 42.86
N GLU A 295 -33.03 -41.16 42.54
CA GLU A 295 -31.84 -41.97 42.82
C GLU A 295 -31.24 -41.71 44.22
N GLU A 296 -31.86 -40.84 45.04
CA GLU A 296 -31.40 -40.45 46.39
C GLU A 296 -29.91 -40.05 46.43
N VAL A 297 -29.42 -39.34 45.39
CA VAL A 297 -27.98 -39.02 45.25
C VAL A 297 -27.57 -37.76 46.01
N ALA A 298 -28.50 -37.14 46.72
CA ALA A 298 -28.23 -35.97 47.55
C ALA A 298 -27.58 -36.39 48.88
N ASP A 299 -26.67 -35.57 49.40
CA ASP A 299 -26.12 -35.74 50.74
C ASP A 299 -27.18 -35.47 51.84
N GLU A 300 -26.80 -35.67 53.11
CA GLU A 300 -27.68 -35.41 54.27
C GLU A 300 -28.20 -33.97 54.33
N GLU A 301 -27.55 -33.04 53.62
CA GLU A 301 -27.92 -31.63 53.52
C GLU A 301 -28.71 -31.30 52.24
N GLY A 302 -29.02 -32.30 51.41
CA GLY A 302 -29.76 -32.13 50.16
C GLY A 302 -28.93 -31.59 48.98
N ARG A 303 -27.59 -31.58 49.08
CA ARG A 303 -26.68 -31.10 48.03
C ARG A 303 -26.28 -32.25 47.12
N VAL A 304 -26.12 -31.93 45.84
CA VAL A 304 -25.64 -32.88 44.82
C VAL A 304 -24.28 -32.40 44.32
N GLY A 305 -23.28 -33.28 44.36
CA GLY A 305 -21.95 -32.97 43.82
C GLY A 305 -21.98 -32.75 42.31
N PHE A 306 -21.13 -31.83 41.81
CA PHE A 306 -21.09 -31.49 40.38
C PHE A 306 -20.79 -32.68 39.47
N ASP A 307 -19.97 -33.64 39.91
CA ASP A 307 -19.65 -34.85 39.13
C ASP A 307 -20.84 -35.79 38.97
N VAL A 308 -21.73 -35.82 39.97
CA VAL A 308 -22.97 -36.60 39.92
C VAL A 308 -23.97 -35.87 39.04
N LEU A 309 -24.14 -34.57 39.25
CA LEU A 309 -25.03 -33.74 38.44
C LEU A 309 -24.64 -33.78 36.95
N GLY A 310 -23.35 -33.75 36.63
CA GLY A 310 -22.84 -33.87 35.26
C GLY A 310 -23.16 -35.23 34.63
N ARG A 311 -23.09 -36.33 35.39
CA ARG A 311 -23.48 -37.66 34.92
C ARG A 311 -24.99 -37.75 34.66
N LEU A 312 -25.81 -37.27 35.59
CA LEU A 312 -27.27 -37.22 35.42
C LEU A 312 -27.66 -36.34 34.22
N LEU A 313 -27.00 -35.20 34.03
CA LEU A 313 -27.20 -34.33 32.88
C LEU A 313 -26.81 -35.01 31.57
N GLN A 314 -25.69 -35.73 31.55
CA GLN A 314 -25.30 -36.53 30.39
C GLN A 314 -26.36 -37.58 30.04
N ASP A 315 -26.92 -38.26 31.04
CA ASP A 315 -27.95 -39.28 30.82
C ASP A 315 -29.28 -38.70 30.34
N VAL A 316 -29.63 -37.48 30.76
CA VAL A 316 -30.83 -36.78 30.27
C VAL A 316 -30.63 -36.30 28.83
N LEU A 317 -29.46 -35.77 28.50
CA LEU A 317 -29.20 -35.21 27.18
C LEU A 317 -28.96 -36.27 26.08
N VAL A 318 -28.32 -37.39 26.42
CA VAL A 318 -28.03 -38.47 25.45
C VAL A 318 -29.21 -39.43 25.29
N ARG A 319 -30.08 -39.53 26.30
CA ARG A 319 -31.30 -40.35 26.28
C ARG A 319 -32.51 -39.48 26.66
N PRO A 320 -32.94 -38.59 25.76
CA PRO A 320 -34.10 -37.73 25.98
C PRO A 320 -35.39 -38.53 26.18
#